data_AF-G3JSU0-F1
#
_entry.id   AF-G3JSU0-F1
#
_cell.length_a   1.000
_cell.length_b   1.000
_cell.length_c   1.000
_cell.angle_alpha   90.00
_cell.angle_beta   90.00
_cell.angle_gamma   90.00
#
_symmetry.space_group_name_H-M   'P 1'
#
loop_
_entity.id
_entity.type
_entity.pdbx_description
1 polymer ?
#
loop_
_entity_poly.entity_id
_entity_poly.type
_entity_poly.pdbx_seq_one_letter_code
_entity_poly.pdbx_strand_id
1 'polypeptide(L)'
;MAYRVYSVSLGAPRNHHAIFIKSQLDGPGTVLQATGNIQHGMTFQVKKHNRPEASLEFLRKEYLGWVSAQDLHRVERVCAAVPPPKKQFEGPKRLYPGEPLRRCQEWTREAVDALTAAAGILHATEQPVGSECGSSSEPSSGER
;
A
#
# COMPACT_ATOMS: atom_id res chain seq x y z
N MET A 1 -17.76 4.05 3.44
CA MET A 1 -16.47 3.99 4.18
C MET A 1 -15.34 3.92 3.17
N ALA A 2 -14.23 4.61 3.43
CA ALA A 2 -13.06 4.66 2.55
C ALA A 2 -11.78 4.45 3.36
N TYR A 3 -10.81 3.77 2.76
CA TYR A 3 -9.53 3.47 3.39
C TYR A 3 -8.42 4.28 2.75
N ARG A 4 -7.52 4.80 3.57
CA ARG A 4 -6.37 5.58 3.10
C ARG A 4 -5.28 4.63 2.63
N VAL A 5 -4.69 4.94 1.48
CA VAL A 5 -3.61 4.17 0.87
C VAL A 5 -2.33 4.99 0.91
N TYR A 6 -1.25 4.31 1.25
CA TYR A 6 0.08 4.89 1.40
C TYR A 6 1.10 4.05 0.65
N SER A 7 2.12 4.70 0.10
CA SER A 7 3.39 4.04 -0.20
C SER A 7 4.21 4.01 1.06
N VAL A 8 4.88 2.90 1.34
CA VAL A 8 5.78 2.75 2.49
C VAL A 8 7.16 2.43 1.98
N SER A 9 8.16 3.12 2.54
CA SER A 9 9.57 2.84 2.31
C SER A 9 10.21 2.36 3.61
N LEU A 10 10.89 1.21 3.55
CA LEU A 10 11.75 0.70 4.60
C LEU A 10 13.21 0.93 4.22
N GLY A 11 14.02 1.38 5.17
CA GLY A 11 15.43 1.71 4.98
C GLY A 11 16.35 0.49 4.86
N ALA A 12 17.63 0.74 5.10
CA ALA A 12 18.66 -0.30 5.06
C ALA A 12 18.39 -1.40 6.10
N PRO A 13 18.80 -2.66 5.82
CA PRO A 13 19.50 -3.12 4.62
C PRO A 13 18.57 -3.45 3.43
N ARG A 14 17.24 -3.43 3.63
CA ARG A 14 16.30 -3.96 2.63
C ARG A 14 15.97 -2.96 1.51
N ASN A 15 15.96 -1.66 1.80
CA ASN A 15 15.51 -0.62 0.86
C ASN A 15 14.22 -1.06 0.14
N HIS A 16 13.20 -1.38 0.93
CA HIS A 16 12.01 -2.10 0.49
C HIS A 16 10.81 -1.18 0.39
N HIS A 17 10.03 -1.33 -0.67
CA HIS A 17 8.83 -0.54 -0.93
C HIS A 17 7.59 -1.43 -0.95
N ALA A 18 6.50 -0.91 -0.40
CA ALA A 18 5.23 -1.61 -0.31
C ALA A 18 4.04 -0.63 -0.37
N ILE A 19 2.85 -1.17 -0.63
CA ILE A 19 1.59 -0.44 -0.52
C ILE A 19 0.96 -0.77 0.83
N PHE A 20 0.52 0.24 1.57
CA PHE A 20 -0.16 0.09 2.85
C PHE A 20 -1.56 0.68 2.78
N ILE A 21 -2.57 -0.14 3.09
CA ILE A 21 -3.97 0.25 3.20
C ILE A 21 -4.32 0.32 4.68
N LYS A 22 -4.56 1.52 5.17
CA LYS A 22 -4.82 1.79 6.59
C LYS A 22 -6.30 1.54 6.90
N SER A 23 -6.58 0.64 7.87
CA SER A 23 -7.96 0.24 8.19
C SER A 23 -8.68 1.20 9.16
N GLN A 24 -7.94 1.88 10.05
CA GLN A 24 -8.46 2.82 11.06
C GLN A 24 -7.48 3.98 11.28
N LEU A 25 -7.92 5.10 11.85
CA LEU A 25 -7.14 6.35 12.00
C LEU A 25 -5.79 6.15 12.72
N ASP A 26 -5.67 5.16 13.61
CA ASP A 26 -4.41 4.72 14.22
C ASP A 26 -4.31 3.20 14.39
N GLY A 27 -4.95 2.45 13.50
CA GLY A 27 -4.99 1.00 13.56
C GLY A 27 -4.00 0.29 12.62
N PRO A 28 -3.84 -1.02 12.79
CA PRO A 28 -3.13 -1.85 11.81
C PRO A 28 -3.86 -1.85 10.46
N GLY A 29 -3.22 -2.31 9.41
CA GLY A 29 -3.80 -2.36 8.08
C GLY A 29 -3.29 -3.52 7.26
N THR A 30 -3.45 -3.41 5.95
CA THR A 30 -2.99 -4.41 4.99
C THR A 30 -1.79 -3.88 4.23
N VAL A 31 -0.69 -4.63 4.23
CA VAL A 31 0.51 -4.33 3.44
C VAL A 31 0.58 -5.29 2.26
N LEU A 32 0.67 -4.75 1.04
CA LEU A 32 0.87 -5.49 -0.20
C LEU A 32 2.28 -5.22 -0.70
N GLN A 33 3.06 -6.27 -0.94
CA GLN A 33 4.48 -6.13 -1.27
C GLN A 33 4.98 -7.24 -2.20
N ALA A 34 6.02 -6.94 -2.99
CA ALA A 34 6.85 -7.95 -3.63
C ALA A 34 8.10 -8.21 -2.77
N THR A 35 8.20 -9.40 -2.18
CA THR A 35 9.29 -9.79 -1.27
C THR A 35 10.26 -10.75 -1.96
N GLY A 36 11.55 -10.69 -1.61
CA GLY A 36 12.61 -11.48 -2.24
C GLY A 36 13.74 -10.61 -2.76
N ASN A 37 14.52 -11.11 -3.72
CA ASN A 37 15.67 -10.38 -4.28
C ASN A 37 15.91 -10.76 -5.74
N ILE A 38 16.75 -9.99 -6.43
CA ILE A 38 17.04 -10.19 -7.86
C ILE A 38 17.83 -11.47 -8.17
N GLN A 39 18.44 -12.12 -7.16
CA GLN A 39 19.18 -13.39 -7.32
C GLN A 39 18.26 -14.62 -7.24
N HIS A 40 17.15 -14.54 -6.52
CA HIS A 40 16.21 -15.66 -6.33
C HIS A 40 14.84 -15.40 -6.95
N GLY A 41 14.59 -14.16 -7.38
CA GLY A 41 13.26 -13.67 -7.72
C GLY A 41 12.51 -13.15 -6.50
N MET A 42 11.37 -12.56 -6.79
CA MET A 42 10.44 -12.01 -5.80
C MET A 42 9.08 -12.66 -5.93
N THR A 43 8.32 -12.66 -4.85
CA THR A 43 6.95 -13.16 -4.76
C THR A 43 6.04 -12.10 -4.19
N PHE A 44 4.80 -12.09 -4.67
CA PHE A 44 3.78 -11.21 -4.11
C PHE A 44 3.33 -11.74 -2.74
N GLN A 45 3.19 -10.84 -1.77
CA GLN A 45 2.76 -11.15 -0.41
C GLN A 45 1.78 -10.10 0.10
N VAL A 46 0.75 -10.57 0.81
CA VAL A 46 -0.21 -9.74 1.55
C VAL A 46 -0.04 -10.00 3.04
N LYS A 47 0.19 -8.95 3.83
CA LYS A 47 0.26 -9.01 5.30
C LYS A 47 -0.91 -8.23 5.89
N LYS A 48 -1.84 -8.93 6.55
CA LYS A 48 -2.96 -8.34 7.26
C LYS A 48 -2.56 -7.96 8.68
N HIS A 49 -3.30 -7.04 9.29
CA HIS A 49 -3.08 -6.56 10.67
C HIS A 49 -1.64 -6.05 10.93
N ASN A 50 -1.03 -5.43 9.92
CA ASN A 50 0.35 -4.95 10.02
C ASN A 50 0.40 -3.44 10.28
N ARG A 51 1.39 -3.00 11.06
CA ARG A 51 1.70 -1.59 11.31
C ARG A 51 3.13 -1.31 10.85
N PRO A 52 3.34 -0.73 9.65
CA PRO A 52 4.68 -0.52 9.12
C PRO A 52 5.58 0.30 10.04
N GLU A 53 5.02 1.26 10.78
CA GLU A 53 5.72 2.14 11.73
C GLU A 53 6.28 1.41 12.94
N ALA A 54 5.82 0.18 13.22
CA ALA A 54 6.38 -0.64 14.29
C ALA A 54 7.68 -1.36 13.89
N SER A 55 8.06 -1.32 12.61
CA SER A 55 9.33 -1.87 12.13
C SER A 55 10.49 -0.93 12.47
N LEU A 56 11.60 -1.48 12.97
CA LEU A 56 12.85 -0.73 13.15
C LEU A 56 13.43 -0.24 11.81
N GLU A 57 13.05 -0.88 10.70
CA GLU A 57 13.46 -0.49 9.35
C GLU A 57 12.54 0.58 8.75
N PHE A 58 11.48 1.02 9.46
CA PHE A 58 10.56 2.02 8.93
C PHE A 58 11.27 3.35 8.67
N LEU A 59 11.20 3.82 7.42
CA LEU A 59 11.78 5.11 7.05
C LEU A 59 10.69 6.17 6.92
N ARG A 60 9.71 5.94 6.05
CA ARG A 60 8.61 6.87 5.81
C ARG A 60 7.42 6.19 5.15
N LYS A 61 6.29 6.88 5.19
CA LYS A 61 5.13 6.60 4.35
C LYS A 61 4.65 7.88 3.68
N GLU A 62 4.14 7.74 2.46
CA GLU A 62 3.65 8.84 1.64
C GLU A 62 2.20 8.54 1.27
N TYR A 63 1.31 9.52 1.43
CA TYR A 63 -0.10 9.34 1.11
C TYR A 63 -0.28 9.26 -0.41
N LEU A 64 -0.99 8.24 -0.88
CA LEU A 64 -1.27 8.05 -2.31
C LEU A 64 -2.71 8.40 -2.67
N GLY A 65 -3.64 8.31 -1.72
CA GLY A 65 -5.06 8.48 -1.99
C GLY A 65 -5.94 7.59 -1.13
N TRP A 66 -7.13 7.29 -1.62
CA TRP A 66 -8.08 6.45 -0.92
C TRP A 66 -8.78 5.45 -1.84
N VAL A 67 -9.32 4.40 -1.24
CA VAL A 67 -10.10 3.34 -1.91
C VAL A 67 -11.42 3.14 -1.17
N SER A 68 -12.49 2.86 -1.90
CA SER A 68 -13.77 2.49 -1.30
C SER A 68 -13.66 1.16 -0.55
N ALA A 69 -14.41 1.00 0.53
CA ALA A 69 -14.49 -0.28 1.23
C ALA A 69 -14.98 -1.43 0.33
N GLN A 70 -15.82 -1.12 -0.65
CA GLN A 70 -16.33 -2.10 -1.62
C GLN A 70 -15.20 -2.59 -2.55
N ASP A 71 -14.18 -1.78 -2.79
CA ASP A 71 -13.10 -2.11 -3.73
C ASP A 71 -11.87 -2.75 -3.09
N LEU A 72 -11.83 -2.91 -1.75
CA LEU A 72 -10.67 -3.52 -1.07
C LEU A 72 -10.28 -4.89 -1.65
N HIS A 73 -11.27 -5.74 -1.92
CA HIS A 73 -11.02 -7.06 -2.51
C HIS A 73 -10.47 -6.98 -3.94
N ARG A 74 -10.81 -5.91 -4.67
CA ARG A 74 -10.27 -5.64 -6.01
C ARG A 74 -8.83 -5.12 -5.94
N VAL A 75 -8.47 -4.36 -4.90
CA VAL A 75 -7.09 -3.88 -4.70
C VAL A 75 -6.12 -5.05 -4.61
N GLU A 76 -6.41 -6.04 -3.74
CA GLU A 76 -5.57 -7.23 -3.62
C GLU A 76 -5.44 -7.97 -4.96
N ARG A 77 -6.54 -8.12 -5.70
CA ARG A 77 -6.57 -8.78 -7.01
C ARG A 77 -5.74 -8.03 -8.06
N VAL A 78 -5.87 -6.71 -8.13
CA VAL A 78 -5.13 -5.88 -9.10
C VAL A 78 -3.63 -5.94 -8.78
N CYS A 79 -3.24 -5.79 -7.52
CA CYS A 79 -1.84 -5.92 -7.12
C CYS A 79 -1.27 -7.32 -7.41
N ALA A 80 -2.06 -8.38 -7.19
CA ALA A 80 -1.65 -9.76 -7.50
C ALA A 80 -1.48 -10.02 -9.01
N ALA A 81 -2.19 -9.26 -9.86
CA ALA A 81 -2.06 -9.35 -11.31
C ALA A 81 -0.78 -8.68 -11.84
N VAL A 82 -0.15 -7.79 -11.08
CA VAL A 82 1.15 -7.21 -11.44
C VAL A 82 2.25 -8.23 -11.14
N PRO A 83 2.96 -8.73 -12.17
CA PRO A 83 3.91 -9.82 -11.98
C PRO A 83 5.08 -9.36 -11.11
N PRO A 84 5.39 -10.09 -10.01
CA PRO A 84 6.54 -9.77 -9.18
C PRO A 84 7.84 -9.97 -9.98
N PRO A 85 8.92 -9.25 -9.64
CA PRO A 85 10.18 -9.37 -10.37
C PRO A 85 10.74 -10.80 -10.37
N LYS A 86 11.01 -11.35 -11.57
CA LYS A 86 11.68 -12.65 -11.74
C LYS A 86 13.14 -12.61 -11.27
N LYS A 87 13.74 -13.78 -11.08
CA LYS A 87 15.20 -13.93 -10.94
C LYS A 87 15.88 -13.25 -12.13
N GLN A 88 16.78 -12.32 -11.89
CA GLN A 88 17.42 -11.51 -12.93
C GLN A 88 18.93 -11.75 -13.04
N PHE A 89 19.53 -12.36 -12.01
CA PHE A 89 20.94 -12.71 -11.97
C PHE A 89 21.14 -14.17 -11.57
N GLU A 90 22.21 -14.77 -12.08
CA GLU A 90 22.80 -16.00 -11.60
C GLU A 90 24.25 -15.70 -11.19
N GLY A 91 24.47 -15.46 -9.90
CA GLY A 91 25.74 -14.93 -9.41
C GLY A 91 26.03 -13.56 -10.05
N PRO A 92 27.17 -13.36 -10.73
CA PRO A 92 27.47 -12.10 -11.43
C PRO A 92 26.79 -11.96 -12.80
N LYS A 93 26.21 -13.05 -13.35
CA LYS A 93 25.66 -13.05 -14.71
C LYS A 93 24.24 -12.48 -14.72
N ARG A 94 23.99 -11.45 -15.53
CA ARG A 94 22.64 -10.97 -15.82
C ARG A 94 21.94 -11.91 -16.80
N LEU A 95 20.75 -12.39 -16.44
CA LEU A 95 19.98 -13.34 -17.24
C LEU A 95 19.22 -12.67 -18.39
N TYR A 96 18.75 -11.44 -18.17
CA TYR A 96 17.97 -10.66 -19.15
C TYR A 96 18.65 -9.31 -19.39
N PRO A 97 19.70 -9.25 -20.23
CA PRO A 97 20.46 -8.02 -20.44
C PRO A 97 19.67 -6.92 -21.18
N GLY A 98 18.68 -7.29 -22.00
CA GLY A 98 17.83 -6.35 -22.74
C GLY A 98 16.60 -5.83 -21.97
N GLU A 99 16.32 -6.38 -20.78
CA GLU A 99 15.20 -5.93 -19.93
C GLU A 99 15.72 -5.03 -18.81
N PRO A 100 15.04 -3.92 -18.44
CA PRO A 100 15.44 -3.11 -17.30
C PRO A 100 15.41 -3.90 -15.99
N LEU A 101 16.24 -3.51 -15.02
CA LEU A 101 16.21 -4.13 -13.71
C LEU A 101 14.91 -3.77 -12.98
N ARG A 102 14.25 -4.78 -12.39
CA ARG A 102 13.04 -4.60 -11.59
C ARG A 102 13.25 -5.15 -10.18
N ARG A 103 12.89 -4.38 -9.17
CA ARG A 103 12.88 -4.72 -7.74
C ARG A 103 11.49 -4.42 -7.17
N CYS A 104 11.37 -4.53 -5.84
CA CYS A 104 10.12 -4.21 -5.14
C CYS A 104 9.66 -2.77 -5.36
N GLN A 105 10.59 -1.85 -5.64
CA GLN A 105 10.32 -0.45 -5.97
C GLN A 105 9.53 -0.33 -7.29
N GLU A 106 10.04 -0.93 -8.35
CA GLU A 106 9.41 -0.94 -9.67
C GLU A 106 8.06 -1.65 -9.62
N TRP A 107 7.98 -2.80 -8.94
CA TRP A 107 6.69 -3.48 -8.74
C TRP A 107 5.68 -2.61 -7.98
N THR A 108 6.11 -1.92 -6.93
CA THR A 108 5.23 -1.04 -6.13
C THR A 108 4.69 0.10 -7.00
N ARG A 109 5.55 0.72 -7.81
CA ARG A 109 5.14 1.78 -8.74
C ARG A 109 4.12 1.27 -9.75
N GLU A 110 4.40 0.14 -10.40
CA GLU A 110 3.47 -0.47 -11.37
C GLU A 110 2.14 -0.88 -10.74
N ALA A 111 2.14 -1.36 -9.50
CA ALA A 111 0.92 -1.67 -8.76
C ALA A 111 0.09 -0.41 -8.45
N VAL A 112 0.74 0.70 -8.06
CA VAL A 112 0.06 1.99 -7.88
C VAL A 112 -0.52 2.50 -9.20
N ASP A 113 0.24 2.40 -10.29
CA ASP A 113 -0.21 2.79 -11.64
C ASP A 113 -1.42 1.95 -12.08
N ALA A 114 -1.39 0.63 -11.83
CA ALA A 114 -2.50 -0.27 -12.14
C ALA A 114 -3.77 0.06 -11.32
N LEU A 115 -3.63 0.38 -10.04
CA LEU A 115 -4.75 0.78 -9.18
C LEU A 115 -5.38 2.10 -9.60
N THR A 116 -4.56 3.02 -10.13
CA THR A 116 -5.00 4.37 -10.54
C THR A 116 -5.55 4.36 -11.97
N ALA A 117 -4.70 4.08 -12.95
CA ALA A 117 -5.01 4.29 -14.37
C ALA A 117 -5.87 3.18 -14.97
N ALA A 118 -5.62 1.93 -14.60
CA ALA A 118 -6.31 0.80 -15.24
C ALA A 118 -7.63 0.45 -14.55
N ALA A 119 -7.67 0.51 -13.22
CA ALA A 119 -8.83 0.06 -12.45
C ALA A 119 -9.71 1.19 -11.94
N GLY A 120 -9.20 2.43 -11.89
CA GLY A 120 -9.89 3.58 -11.30
C GLY A 120 -10.25 3.39 -9.83
N ILE A 121 -9.51 2.53 -9.10
CA ILE A 121 -9.81 2.14 -7.73
C ILE A 121 -9.15 3.10 -6.74
N LEU A 122 -7.92 3.53 -7.02
CA LEU A 122 -7.20 4.48 -6.19
C LEU A 122 -7.53 5.91 -6.62
N HIS A 123 -8.17 6.65 -5.72
CA HIS A 123 -8.51 8.05 -5.93
C HIS A 123 -7.47 8.94 -5.25
N ALA A 124 -6.69 9.69 -6.04
CA ALA A 124 -5.62 10.56 -5.55
C ALA A 124 -6.10 11.87 -4.90
N THR A 125 -7.41 12.14 -4.92
CA THR A 125 -7.98 13.32 -4.25
C THR A 125 -7.93 13.13 -2.74
N GLU A 126 -8.00 14.23 -1.98
CA GLU A 126 -8.34 14.10 -0.56
C GLU A 126 -9.68 13.35 -0.41
N GLN A 127 -9.79 12.52 0.62
CA GLN A 127 -11.05 11.83 0.93
C GLN A 127 -12.16 12.88 1.02
N PRO A 128 -13.32 12.68 0.37
CA PRO A 128 -14.47 13.52 0.68
C PRO A 128 -14.75 13.33 2.17
N VAL A 129 -14.55 14.40 2.95
CA VAL A 129 -14.86 14.44 4.37
C VAL A 129 -16.37 14.27 4.46
N GLY A 130 -16.81 13.04 4.69
CA GLY A 130 -18.19 12.74 5.01
C GLY A 130 -18.50 13.40 6.34
N SER A 131 -19.42 14.37 6.30
CA SER A 131 -20.01 15.07 7.44
C SER A 131 -20.02 14.22 8.70
N GLU A 132 -19.24 14.61 9.70
CA GLU A 132 -19.62 14.34 11.07
C GLU A 132 -20.96 15.05 11.28
N CYS A 133 -22.05 14.25 11.28
CA CYS A 133 -23.37 14.72 11.63
C CYS A 133 -23.30 15.20 13.08
N GLY A 134 -23.19 16.52 13.26
CA GLY A 134 -23.29 17.16 14.56
C GLY A 134 -24.62 16.80 15.19
N SER A 135 -24.59 15.92 16.19
CA SER A 135 -25.68 15.81 17.15
C SER A 135 -25.40 16.82 18.25
N SER A 136 -25.79 18.06 17.98
CA SER A 136 -26.06 19.04 19.02
C SER A 136 -27.49 18.82 19.51
N SER A 137 -27.65 18.44 20.78
CA SER A 137 -28.88 18.55 21.57
C SER A 137 -28.47 18.31 23.03
N GLU A 138 -28.00 19.35 23.74
CA GLU A 138 -28.75 20.32 24.58
C GLU A 138 -28.47 20.01 26.08
N PRO A 139 -28.00 20.98 26.89
CA PRO A 139 -27.95 20.83 28.34
C PRO A 139 -29.30 21.23 28.96
N SER A 140 -30.03 20.25 29.49
CA SER A 140 -31.22 20.49 30.31
C SER A 140 -30.82 21.20 31.60
N SER A 141 -31.17 22.48 31.67
CA SER A 141 -31.03 23.32 32.85
C SER A 141 -32.31 23.26 33.68
N GLY A 142 -32.18 22.93 34.97
CA GLY A 142 -33.03 23.42 36.05
C GLY A 142 -34.34 22.68 36.34
N GLU A 143 -34.51 22.26 37.59
CA GLU A 143 -35.51 22.75 38.56
C GLU A 143 -35.11 22.18 39.95
N ARG A 144 -34.71 23.05 40.89
CA ARG A 144 -35.44 23.47 42.11
C ARG A 144 -35.61 22.38 43.17
#